data_AF-A0A7C4IMW3-F1
#
_entry.id   AF-A0A7C4IMW3-F1
#
_cell.length_a   1.000
_cell.length_b   1.000
_cell.length_c   1.000
_cell.angle_alpha   90.00
_cell.angle_beta   90.00
_cell.angle_gamma   90.00
#
_symmetry.space_group_name_H-M   'P 1'
#
loop_
_entity.id
_entity.type
_entity.pdbx_description
1 polymer ?
#
loop_
_entity_poly.entity_id
_entity_poly.type
_entity_poly.pdbx_seq_one_letter_code
_entity_poly.pdbx_strand_id
1 'polypeptide(L)'
;MKYKVLDSFRARTSGGERTIPRGQIVTLPKQLAMRLLNEGKIAPAEKMAFRVWSEILQAYLWIVETDQDMDAISELKGETINSFDEIKEMRKLSPEGIKQIHEVKKVFQGSKVRNVTRKDEK
;
A
#
# COMPACT_ATOMS: atom_id res chain seq x y z
N MET A 1 14.93 -9.59 -3.55
CA MET A 1 14.43 -8.35 -2.92
C MET A 1 13.93 -8.70 -1.53
N LYS A 2 14.28 -7.89 -0.53
CA LYS A 2 13.84 -8.09 0.86
C LYS A 2 12.57 -7.31 1.11
N TYR A 3 11.67 -7.85 1.92
CA TYR A 3 10.39 -7.25 2.26
C TYR A 3 10.17 -7.27 3.78
N LYS A 4 9.71 -6.16 4.34
CA LYS A 4 9.21 -6.03 5.70
C LYS A 4 7.76 -6.48 5.76
N VAL A 5 7.42 -7.33 6.72
CA VAL A 5 6.05 -7.80 6.94
C VAL A 5 5.25 -6.76 7.71
N LEU A 6 4.14 -6.31 7.13
CA LEU A 6 3.26 -5.30 7.69
C LEU A 6 2.07 -5.92 8.42
N ASP A 7 1.60 -7.06 7.93
CA ASP A 7 0.56 -7.87 8.58
C ASP A 7 0.94 -9.34 8.52
N SER A 8 0.62 -10.07 9.58
CA SER A 8 1.05 -11.47 9.71
C SER A 8 0.35 -12.33 8.66
N PHE A 9 1.09 -13.22 7.99
CA PHE A 9 0.52 -14.07 6.95
C PHE A 9 1.06 -15.49 6.99
N ARG A 10 0.23 -16.46 6.60
CA ARG A 10 0.68 -17.85 6.42
C ARG A 10 1.35 -18.00 5.07
N ALA A 11 2.53 -18.62 5.08
CA ALA A 11 3.28 -18.96 3.89
C ALA A 11 3.83 -20.36 3.98
N ARG A 12 3.82 -21.07 2.85
CA ARG A 12 4.49 -22.35 2.72
C ARG A 12 5.98 -22.09 2.52
N THR A 13 6.77 -22.47 3.51
CA THR A 13 8.24 -22.44 3.47
C THR A 13 8.78 -23.83 3.15
N SER A 14 10.08 -23.95 2.90
CA SER A 14 10.77 -25.24 2.76
C SER A 14 10.58 -26.15 3.99
N GLY A 15 10.34 -25.57 5.17
CA GLY A 15 10.03 -26.29 6.41
C GLY A 15 8.54 -26.48 6.69
N GLY A 16 7.67 -26.33 5.68
CA GLY A 16 6.21 -26.44 5.82
C GLY A 16 5.49 -25.10 5.96
N GLU A 17 4.20 -25.16 6.25
CA GLU A 17 3.36 -23.96 6.42
C GLU A 17 3.70 -23.26 7.74
N ARG A 18 4.09 -21.99 7.66
CA ARG A 18 4.43 -21.18 8.83
C ARG A 18 3.76 -19.81 8.74
N THR A 19 3.35 -19.31 9.90
CA THR A 19 2.92 -17.91 10.04
C THR A 19 4.15 -17.02 10.13
N ILE A 20 4.26 -16.06 9.24
CA ILE A 20 5.30 -15.04 9.25
C ILE A 20 4.77 -13.84 10.03
N PRO A 21 5.38 -13.50 11.19
CA PRO A 21 4.92 -12.40 12.03
C PRO A 21 5.20 -11.02 11.42
N ARG A 22 4.35 -10.06 11.77
CA ARG A 22 4.57 -8.63 11.51
C ARG A 22 5.95 -8.17 12.01
N GLY A 23 6.61 -7.31 11.25
CA GLY A 23 7.91 -6.72 11.55
C GLY A 23 9.10 -7.53 11.06
N GLN A 24 8.92 -8.78 10.63
CA GLN A 24 10.00 -9.59 10.10
C GLN A 24 10.44 -9.10 8.71
N ILE A 25 11.73 -9.22 8.40
CA ILE A 25 12.24 -9.04 7.04
C ILE A 25 12.37 -10.40 6.38
N VAL A 26 11.73 -10.57 5.22
CA VAL A 26 11.67 -11.83 4.47
C VAL A 26 12.05 -11.63 3.01
N THR A 27 12.62 -12.67 2.41
CA THR A 27 12.81 -12.74 0.96
C THR A 27 11.75 -13.66 0.39
N LEU A 28 11.03 -13.17 -0.62
CA LEU A 28 9.88 -13.90 -1.19
C LEU A 28 10.04 -14.06 -2.70
N PRO A 29 9.53 -15.16 -3.29
CA PRO A 29 9.42 -15.31 -4.73
C PRO A 29 8.59 -14.17 -5.35
N LYS A 30 8.94 -13.70 -6.54
CA LYS A 30 8.32 -12.53 -7.20
C LYS A 30 6.79 -12.60 -7.25
N GLN A 31 6.22 -13.75 -7.62
CA GLN A 31 4.76 -13.92 -7.70
C GLN A 31 4.07 -13.79 -6.33
N LEU A 32 4.66 -14.42 -5.30
CA LEU A 32 4.14 -14.33 -3.94
C LEU A 32 4.30 -12.92 -3.37
N ALA A 33 5.43 -12.27 -3.65
CA ALA A 33 5.68 -10.89 -3.27
C ALA A 33 4.67 -9.92 -3.90
N MET A 34 4.41 -10.03 -5.21
CA MET A 34 3.41 -9.19 -5.89
C MET A 34 2.02 -9.36 -5.29
N ARG A 35 1.59 -10.60 -5.03
CA ARG A 35 0.30 -10.87 -4.38
C ARG A 35 0.26 -10.24 -2.99
N LEU A 36 1.28 -10.44 -2.17
CA LEU A 36 1.32 -9.91 -0.81
C LEU A 36 1.48 -8.38 -0.76
N LEU A 37 2.13 -7.76 -1.74
CA LEU A 37 2.18 -6.31 -1.93
C LEU A 37 0.80 -5.76 -2.29
N ASN A 38 0.10 -6.40 -3.24
CA ASN A 38 -1.27 -6.06 -3.62
C ASN A 38 -2.26 -6.27 -2.48
N GLU A 39 -2.01 -7.25 -1.61
CA GLU A 39 -2.71 -7.49 -0.35
C GLU A 39 -2.16 -6.66 0.81
N GLY A 40 -1.13 -5.82 0.60
CA GLY A 40 -0.57 -4.94 1.62
C GLY A 40 -0.03 -5.66 2.86
N LYS A 41 0.31 -6.94 2.76
CA LYS A 41 0.84 -7.70 3.90
C LYS A 41 2.34 -7.49 4.07
N ILE A 42 3.01 -6.97 3.05
CA ILE A 42 4.46 -6.71 3.04
C ILE A 42 4.76 -5.38 2.33
N ALA A 43 5.94 -4.82 2.57
CA ALA A 43 6.55 -3.70 1.84
C ALA A 43 8.05 -3.97 1.61
N PRO A 44 8.72 -3.36 0.61
CA PRO A 44 10.17 -3.50 0.42
C PRO A 44 10.96 -3.06 1.68
N ALA A 45 12.01 -3.80 2.05
CA ALA A 45 12.76 -3.55 3.29
C ALA A 45 13.93 -2.54 3.14
N GLU A 46 14.40 -2.31 1.91
CA GLU A 46 15.48 -1.37 1.60
C GLU A 46 14.91 -0.27 0.68
N LYS A 47 14.28 0.73 1.31
CA LYS A 47 13.90 2.09 0.84
C LYS A 47 12.97 2.31 -0.37
N MET A 48 12.12 3.33 -0.17
CA MET A 48 11.64 4.34 -1.15
C MET A 48 10.70 3.86 -2.26
N ALA A 49 9.48 3.54 -1.86
CA ALA A 49 8.31 3.45 -2.71
C ALA A 49 8.28 2.40 -3.82
N PHE A 50 7.07 1.97 -4.14
CA PHE A 50 6.85 0.97 -5.19
C PHE A 50 5.57 1.27 -5.96
N ARG A 51 5.60 0.94 -7.25
CA ARG A 51 4.49 1.17 -8.18
C ARG A 51 3.65 -0.09 -8.31
N VAL A 52 2.35 0.03 -8.10
CA VAL A 52 1.37 -1.07 -8.18
C VAL A 52 0.30 -0.71 -9.20
N TRP A 53 -0.11 -1.68 -10.02
CA TRP A 53 -1.28 -1.54 -10.88
C TRP A 53 -2.56 -1.79 -10.08
N SER A 54 -3.50 -0.86 -10.13
CA SER A 54 -4.85 -1.03 -9.57
C SER A 54 -5.84 -1.36 -10.67
N GLU A 55 -6.43 -2.56 -10.62
CA GLU A 55 -7.49 -2.95 -11.55
C GLU A 55 -8.78 -2.14 -11.34
N ILE A 56 -9.07 -1.71 -10.11
CA ILE A 56 -10.26 -0.91 -9.79
C ILE A 56 -10.17 0.48 -10.42
N LEU A 57 -8.97 1.07 -10.41
CA LEU A 57 -8.71 2.41 -10.90
C LEU A 57 -8.22 2.42 -12.36
N GLN A 58 -7.84 1.26 -12.90
CA GLN A 58 -7.16 1.12 -14.18
C GLN A 58 -5.96 2.08 -14.29
N ALA A 59 -5.20 2.18 -13.19
CA ALA A 59 -4.13 3.14 -13.04
C ALA A 59 -2.99 2.59 -12.17
N TYR A 60 -1.78 3.10 -12.41
CA TYR A 60 -0.64 2.86 -11.54
C TYR A 60 -0.67 3.79 -10.33
N LEU A 61 -0.40 3.23 -9.16
CA LEU A 61 -0.30 3.93 -7.89
C LEU A 61 1.11 3.79 -7.33
N TRP A 62 1.69 4.89 -6.87
CA TRP A 62 2.89 4.85 -6.04
C TRP A 62 2.49 4.63 -4.59
N ILE A 63 3.11 3.65 -3.94
CA ILE A 63 2.93 3.36 -2.53
C ILE A 63 4.22 3.69 -1.80
N VAL A 64 4.16 4.62 -0.85
CA VAL A 64 5.27 5.04 0.01
C VAL A 64 5.09 4.56 1.46
N GLU A 65 6.19 4.42 2.19
CA GLU A 65 6.14 4.05 3.62
C GLU A 65 6.07 5.28 4.52
N THR A 66 6.80 6.36 4.18
CA THR A 66 6.87 7.56 5.01
C THR A 66 6.50 8.84 4.25
N ASP A 67 6.13 9.87 5.00
CA ASP A 67 5.90 11.22 4.44
C ASP A 67 7.16 11.78 3.77
N GLN A 68 8.35 11.48 4.30
CA GLN A 68 9.62 11.88 3.71
C GLN A 68 9.84 11.25 2.32
N ASP A 69 9.30 10.05 2.09
CA ASP A 69 9.35 9.39 0.79
C ASP A 69 8.35 10.02 -0.21
N MET A 70 7.26 10.64 0.25
CA MET A 70 6.36 11.38 -0.65
C MET A 70 7.05 12.58 -1.26
N ASP A 71 7.77 13.35 -0.46
CA ASP A 71 8.46 14.55 -0.94
C ASP A 71 9.54 14.18 -1.98
N ALA A 72 10.25 13.07 -1.76
CA ALA A 72 11.27 12.57 -2.68
C ALA A 72 10.72 12.08 -4.04
N ILE A 73 9.42 11.77 -4.12
CA ILE A 73 8.76 11.16 -5.28
C ILE A 73 7.74 12.11 -5.91
N SER A 74 7.43 13.22 -5.22
CA SER A 74 6.53 14.27 -5.69
C SER A 74 6.94 14.89 -7.04
N GLU A 75 8.23 14.78 -7.40
CA GLU A 75 8.76 15.20 -8.71
C GLU A 75 8.32 14.28 -9.87
N LEU A 76 7.84 13.07 -9.58
CA LEU A 76 7.30 12.13 -10.58
C LEU A 76 5.88 12.56 -10.97
N LYS A 77 5.82 13.53 -11.87
CA LYS A 77 4.56 14.10 -12.39
C LYS A 77 3.70 13.03 -13.07
N GLY A 78 2.42 12.98 -12.67
CA GLY A 78 1.36 12.30 -13.42
C GLY A 78 0.77 11.05 -12.74
N GLU A 79 1.36 10.56 -11.65
CA GLU A 79 0.87 9.37 -10.95
C GLU A 79 0.48 9.67 -9.50
N THR A 80 -0.52 8.96 -9.01
CA THR A 80 -1.03 9.19 -7.65
C THR A 80 -0.15 8.51 -6.61
N ILE A 81 0.36 9.30 -5.67
CA ILE A 81 1.13 8.83 -4.53
C ILE A 81 0.18 8.57 -3.35
N ASN A 82 0.33 7.40 -2.73
CA ASN A 82 -0.40 6.99 -1.55
C ASN A 82 0.60 6.41 -0.55
N SER A 83 0.40 6.70 0.73
CA SER A 83 1.03 5.97 1.80
C SER A 83 0.37 4.60 2.00
N PHE A 84 1.12 3.71 2.62
CA PHE A 84 0.61 2.38 2.96
C PHE A 84 -0.68 2.43 3.81
N ASP A 85 -0.74 3.35 4.78
CA ASP A 85 -1.92 3.52 5.64
C ASP A 85 -3.14 4.01 4.85
N GLU A 86 -2.95 4.89 3.87
CA GLU A 86 -4.04 5.32 2.99
C GLU A 86 -4.60 4.17 2.16
N ILE A 87 -3.74 3.32 1.60
CA ILE A 87 -4.19 2.13 0.87
C ILE A 87 -4.99 1.20 1.78
N LYS A 88 -4.57 1.04 3.04
CA LYS A 88 -5.29 0.22 4.02
C LYS A 88 -6.68 0.78 4.34
N GLU A 89 -6.82 2.09 4.43
CA GLU A 89 -8.12 2.75 4.62
C GLU A 89 -8.98 2.69 3.35
N MET A 90 -8.39 2.96 2.17
CA MET A 90 -9.09 2.92 0.89
C MET A 90 -9.68 1.55 0.57
N ARG A 91 -9.03 0.45 1.01
CA ARG A 91 -9.57 -0.91 0.82
C ARG A 91 -10.87 -1.19 1.56
N LYS A 92 -11.22 -0.39 2.57
CA LYS A 92 -12.49 -0.53 3.29
C LYS A 92 -13.63 0.19 2.58
N LEU A 93 -13.33 0.95 1.53
CA LEU A 93 -14.30 1.72 0.77
C LEU A 93 -14.83 0.91 -0.42
N SER A 94 -15.99 1.33 -0.93
CA SER A 94 -16.52 0.83 -2.19
C SER A 94 -15.61 1.21 -3.36
N PRO A 95 -15.62 0.45 -4.46
CA PRO A 95 -14.90 0.82 -5.69
C PRO A 95 -15.16 2.27 -6.14
N GLU A 96 -16.40 2.73 -6.02
CA GLU A 96 -16.81 4.10 -6.32
C GLU A 96 -16.13 5.12 -5.39
N GLY A 97 -16.06 4.82 -4.09
CA GLY A 97 -15.36 5.68 -3.12
C GLY A 97 -13.85 5.75 -3.39
N ILE A 98 -13.24 4.63 -3.78
CA ILE A 98 -11.82 4.59 -4.18
C ILE A 98 -11.59 5.46 -5.42
N LYS A 99 -12.48 5.39 -6.43
CA LYS A 99 -12.41 6.22 -7.65
C LYS A 99 -12.54 7.70 -7.33
N GLN A 100 -13.49 8.09 -6.49
CA GLN A 100 -13.67 9.50 -6.09
C GLN A 100 -12.42 10.06 -5.42
N ILE A 101 -11.83 9.30 -4.48
CA ILE A 101 -10.58 9.69 -3.82
C ILE A 101 -9.44 9.82 -4.82
N HIS A 102 -9.34 8.88 -5.77
CA HIS A 102 -8.31 8.91 -6.80
C HIS A 102 -8.40 10.15 -7.68
N GLU A 103 -9.61 10.54 -8.11
CA GLU A 103 -9.83 11.78 -8.89
C GLU A 103 -9.43 13.03 -8.08
N VAL A 104 -9.78 13.09 -6.80
CA VAL A 104 -9.35 14.19 -5.92
C VAL A 104 -7.82 14.25 -5.82
N LYS A 105 -7.15 13.12 -5.65
CA LYS A 105 -5.68 13.08 -5.56
C LYS A 105 -4.97 13.44 -6.87
N LYS A 106 -5.59 13.22 -8.04
CA LYS A 106 -5.03 13.70 -9.32
C LYS A 106 -4.93 15.22 -9.36
N VAL A 107 -5.92 15.90 -8.78
CA VAL A 107 -5.97 17.37 -8.69
C VAL A 107 -5.07 17.88 -7.58
N PHE A 108 -5.11 17.24 -6.40
CA PHE A 108 -4.34 17.63 -5.22
C PHE A 108 -3.17 16.66 -4.99
N GLN A 109 -2.09 16.84 -5.74
CA GLN A 109 -0.88 16.04 -5.59
C GLN A 109 -0.32 16.18 -4.17
N GLY A 110 0.13 15.05 -3.59
CA GLY A 110 0.62 15.01 -2.21
C GLY A 110 -0.45 15.10 -1.11
N SER A 111 -1.74 15.15 -1.46
CA SER A 111 -2.82 15.12 -0.46
C SER A 111 -2.90 13.79 0.27
N LYS A 112 -3.37 13.85 1.53
CA LYS A 112 -3.52 12.70 2.42
C LYS A 112 -4.99 12.35 2.66
N VAL A 113 -5.30 11.06 2.61
CA VAL A 113 -6.59 10.48 2.96
C VAL A 113 -6.56 10.11 4.43
N ARG A 114 -7.50 10.66 5.20
CA ARG A 114 -7.72 10.27 6.59
C ARG A 114 -9.19 9.93 6.78
N ASN A 115 -9.45 8.83 7.47
CA ASN A 115 -10.79 8.48 7.88
C ASN A 115 -11.18 9.33 9.10
N VAL A 116 -12.20 10.16 8.96
CA VAL A 116 -12.71 11.01 10.04
C VAL A 116 -14.00 10.37 10.56
N THR A 117 -13.87 9.40 11.47
CA THR A 117 -15.03 8.84 12.14
C THR A 117 -15.54 9.87 13.15
N ARG A 118 -16.71 10.47 12.92
CA ARG A 118 -17.42 11.21 13.96
C ARG A 118 -17.82 10.21 15.04
N LYS A 119 -17.18 10.30 16.22
CA LYS A 119 -17.64 9.65 17.45
C LYS A 119 -18.88 10.39 18.00
N ASP A 120 -19.94 10.54 17.23
CA ASP A 120 -21.19 11.11 17.75
C ASP A 120 -22.35 10.58 16.91
N GLU A 121 -22.86 9.42 17.31
CA GLU A 121 -24.26 9.02 17.23
C GLU A 121 -24.40 7.78 18.11
N LYS A 122 -24.59 8.06 19.41
CA LYS A 122 -25.06 7.12 20.43
C LYS A 122 -26.58 7.05 20.36
#